data_AF-A0A5E7A7R8-F1
#
_entry.id   AF-A0A5E7A7R8-F1
#
_cell.length_a   1.000
_cell.length_b   1.000
_cell.length_c   1.000
_cell.angle_alpha   90.00
_cell.angle_beta   90.00
_cell.angle_gamma   90.00
#
_symmetry.space_group_name_H-M   'P 1'
#
loop_
_entity.id
_entity.type
_entity.pdbx_description
1 polymer ?
#
loop_
_entity_poly.entity_id
_entity_poly.type
_entity_poly.pdbx_seq_one_letter_code
_entity_poly.pdbx_strand_id
1 'polypeptide(L)'
;MHAISQSAVWVKEPSADAGVVIVTSAALPKYIIDKLHVAIDDWDQVAYLVVEHSTELMLDWLRVGSNSLETPPGPPCDATQLLRCVSKSCFLLDIEVSPIPGLTWLGSVCGHKLRVVELGTVASSNAAMDQQVEAILSVIRTLAKSVLHERCVI
;
A
#
# COMPACT_ATOMS: atom_id res chain seq x y z
N MET A 1 1.13 -14.08 11.76
CA MET A 1 0.28 -13.28 10.86
C MET A 1 -0.81 -12.65 11.70
N HIS A 2 -0.64 -11.40 12.12
CA HIS A 2 -1.72 -10.63 12.74
C HIS A 2 -2.57 -10.00 11.62
N ALA A 3 -3.63 -10.70 11.22
CA ALA A 3 -4.64 -10.11 10.35
C ALA A 3 -5.38 -9.04 11.15
N ILE A 4 -5.07 -7.76 10.89
CA ILE A 4 -5.77 -6.62 11.50
C ILE A 4 -7.18 -6.49 10.89
N SER A 5 -7.38 -7.02 9.67
CA SER A 5 -8.68 -7.20 9.01
C SER A 5 -8.62 -8.42 8.09
N GLN A 6 -9.76 -9.07 7.82
CA GLN A 6 -9.84 -10.14 6.81
C GLN A 6 -9.62 -9.62 5.39
N SER A 7 -9.68 -8.31 5.17
CA SER A 7 -9.60 -7.70 3.85
C SER A 7 -8.19 -7.26 3.43
N ALA A 8 -7.22 -7.21 4.35
CA ALA A 8 -5.84 -6.83 4.03
C ALA A 8 -4.82 -7.38 5.05
N VAL A 9 -3.62 -7.70 4.56
CA VAL A 9 -2.54 -8.33 5.31
C VAL A 9 -1.23 -7.57 5.11
N TRP A 10 -0.54 -7.28 6.22
CA TRP A 10 0.83 -6.78 6.17
C TRP A 10 1.78 -7.92 5.82
N VAL A 11 2.41 -7.82 4.66
CA VAL A 11 3.54 -8.68 4.27
C VAL A 11 4.81 -8.21 4.97
N LYS A 12 4.97 -6.88 5.09
CA LYS A 12 6.00 -6.25 5.90
C LYS A 12 5.40 -5.09 6.68
N GLU A 13 5.44 -5.17 8.01
CA GLU A 13 4.88 -4.13 8.89
C GLU A 13 5.66 -2.81 8.77
N PRO A 14 4.99 -1.66 8.95
CA PRO A 14 5.65 -0.37 8.92
C PRO A 14 6.53 -0.17 10.17
N SER A 15 7.79 0.19 9.95
CA SER A 15 8.69 0.68 10.99
C SER A 15 8.41 2.15 11.32
N ALA A 16 9.01 2.67 12.40
CA ALA A 16 8.96 4.09 12.74
C ALA A 16 9.58 4.98 11.64
N ASP A 17 10.54 4.45 10.88
CA ASP A 17 11.26 5.15 9.83
C ASP A 17 10.62 4.99 8.45
N ALA A 18 9.53 4.22 8.35
CA ALA A 18 8.80 4.00 7.11
C ALA A 18 8.55 5.34 6.41
N GLY A 19 8.90 5.39 5.13
CA GLY A 19 8.69 6.53 4.24
C GLY A 19 7.84 6.17 3.02
N VAL A 20 7.83 4.89 2.65
CA VAL A 20 7.04 4.36 1.53
C VAL A 20 6.29 3.13 2.01
N VAL A 21 4.99 3.07 1.72
CA VAL A 21 4.17 1.88 1.93
C VAL A 21 3.71 1.39 0.58
N ILE A 22 4.15 0.21 0.20
CA ILE A 22 3.65 -0.49 -0.97
C ILE A 22 2.27 -1.03 -0.63
N VAL A 23 1.30 -0.76 -1.49
CA VAL A 23 -0.07 -1.23 -1.38
C VAL A 23 -0.40 -1.95 -2.68
N THR A 24 -0.71 -3.24 -2.61
CA THR A 24 -1.06 -4.02 -3.81
C THR A 24 -2.34 -4.80 -3.60
N SER A 25 -3.11 -4.97 -4.67
CA SER A 25 -4.20 -5.94 -4.68
C SER A 25 -3.66 -7.36 -4.66
N ALA A 26 -4.37 -8.30 -4.02
CA ALA A 26 -4.09 -9.74 -4.11
C ALA A 26 -4.24 -10.30 -5.54
N ALA A 27 -4.76 -9.51 -6.49
CA ALA A 27 -4.74 -9.83 -7.92
C ALA A 27 -3.33 -9.83 -8.53
N LEU A 28 -2.34 -9.24 -7.85
CA LEU A 28 -0.94 -9.28 -8.29
C LEU A 28 -0.41 -10.73 -8.23
N PRO A 29 0.33 -11.20 -9.25
CA PRO A 29 0.90 -12.54 -9.23
C PRO A 29 1.76 -12.76 -8.00
N LYS A 30 1.55 -13.90 -7.34
CA LYS A 30 2.32 -14.29 -6.16
C LYS A 30 3.84 -14.22 -6.37
N TYR A 31 4.32 -14.55 -7.57
CA TYR A 31 5.73 -14.43 -7.92
C TYR A 31 6.27 -13.00 -7.72
N ILE A 32 5.53 -11.98 -8.15
CA ILE A 32 5.92 -10.57 -8.00
C ILE A 32 5.85 -10.16 -6.52
N ILE A 33 4.79 -10.57 -5.80
CA ILE A 33 4.65 -10.30 -4.36
C ILE A 33 5.84 -10.87 -3.58
N ASP A 34 6.16 -12.14 -3.80
CA ASP A 34 7.25 -12.85 -3.11
C ASP A 34 8.61 -12.20 -3.44
N LYS A 35 8.84 -11.84 -4.71
CA LYS A 35 10.08 -11.16 -5.13
C LYS A 35 10.23 -9.76 -4.54
N LEU A 36 9.14 -8.98 -4.52
CA LEU A 36 9.13 -7.67 -3.89
C LEU A 36 9.40 -7.79 -2.40
N HIS A 37 8.75 -8.73 -1.71
CA HIS A 37 8.95 -8.97 -0.28
C HIS A 37 10.42 -9.27 0.03
N VAL A 38 11.05 -10.21 -0.71
CA VAL A 38 12.47 -10.54 -0.54
C VAL A 38 13.36 -9.34 -0.83
N ALA A 39 13.07 -8.55 -1.86
CA ALA A 39 13.92 -7.42 -2.26
C ALA A 39 13.87 -6.23 -1.27
N ILE A 40 12.75 -6.05 -0.58
CA ILE A 40 12.54 -4.96 0.38
C ILE A 40 12.74 -5.39 1.84
N ASP A 41 13.05 -6.65 2.12
CA ASP A 41 13.09 -7.21 3.48
C ASP A 41 14.03 -6.40 4.39
N ASP A 42 15.22 -6.09 3.90
CA ASP A 42 16.23 -5.31 4.61
C ASP A 42 15.99 -3.78 4.61
N TRP A 43 14.90 -3.29 3.99
CA TRP A 43 14.67 -1.85 3.82
C TRP A 43 13.71 -1.32 4.90
N ASP A 44 14.23 -0.82 6.01
CA ASP A 44 13.40 -0.32 7.13
C ASP A 44 12.45 0.81 6.73
N GLN A 45 12.80 1.56 5.68
CA GLN A 45 12.00 2.68 5.17
C GLN A 45 10.78 2.24 4.34
N VAL A 46 10.61 0.95 4.08
CA VAL A 46 9.56 0.41 3.22
C VAL A 46 8.70 -0.58 3.99
N ALA A 47 7.39 -0.35 3.95
CA ALA A 47 6.37 -1.29 4.42
C ALA A 47 5.61 -1.88 3.24
N TYR A 48 4.99 -3.04 3.43
CA TYR A 48 4.23 -3.69 2.36
C TYR A 48 2.91 -4.27 2.87
N LEU A 49 1.81 -3.72 2.34
CA LEU A 49 0.44 -4.15 2.56
C LEU A 49 -0.14 -4.80 1.29
N VAL A 50 -0.72 -5.99 1.44
CA VAL A 50 -1.52 -6.65 0.41
C VAL A 50 -3.00 -6.55 0.79
N VAL A 51 -3.82 -6.05 -0.13
CA VAL A 51 -5.27 -5.92 0.05
C VAL A 51 -5.96 -7.06 -0.69
N GLU A 52 -6.57 -7.97 0.06
CA GLU A 52 -7.27 -9.15 -0.48
C GLU A 52 -8.68 -8.79 -0.98
N HIS A 53 -9.39 -7.94 -0.23
CA HIS A 53 -10.78 -7.58 -0.51
C HIS A 53 -10.96 -6.04 -0.54
N SER A 54 -10.50 -5.40 -1.62
CA SER A 54 -10.52 -3.93 -1.76
C SER A 54 -11.93 -3.33 -1.69
N THR A 55 -12.92 -3.99 -2.31
CA THR A 55 -14.32 -3.55 -2.29
C THR A 55 -14.91 -3.61 -0.88
N GLU A 56 -14.60 -4.65 -0.10
CA GLU A 56 -15.08 -4.78 1.28
C GLU A 56 -14.50 -3.70 2.17
N LEU A 57 -13.19 -3.43 2.01
CA LEU A 57 -12.49 -2.37 2.72
C LEU A 57 -13.08 -0.98 2.41
N MET A 58 -13.45 -0.73 1.14
CA MET A 58 -14.11 0.52 0.73
C MET A 58 -15.54 0.64 1.28
N LEU A 59 -16.30 -0.47 1.25
CA LEU A 59 -17.66 -0.50 1.79
C LEU A 59 -17.67 -0.29 3.31
N ASP A 60 -16.70 -0.86 4.04
CA ASP A 60 -16.53 -0.60 5.46
C ASP A 60 -16.30 0.90 5.74
N TRP A 61 -15.39 1.52 5.00
CA TRP A 61 -15.16 2.97 5.10
C TRP A 61 -16.44 3.79 4.82
N LEU A 62 -17.17 3.47 3.74
CA LEU A 62 -18.42 4.17 3.40
C LEU A 62 -19.48 4.03 4.50
N ARG A 63 -19.59 2.85 5.14
CA ARG A 63 -20.53 2.62 6.24
C ARG A 63 -20.18 3.47 7.46
N VAL A 64 -18.91 3.52 7.84
CA VAL A 64 -18.47 4.36 8.98
C VAL A 64 -18.71 5.84 8.68
N GLY A 65 -18.39 6.31 7.46
CA GLY A 65 -18.66 7.69 7.05
C GLY A 65 -20.14 8.07 7.08
N SER A 66 -21.03 7.13 6.71
CA SER A 66 -22.49 7.35 6.66
C SER A 66 -23.15 7.39 8.04
N ASN A 67 -22.56 6.75 9.06
CA ASN A 67 -23.12 6.69 10.42
C ASN A 67 -22.79 7.93 11.27
N SER A 68 -22.12 8.94 10.71
CA SER A 68 -21.54 10.07 11.44
C SER A 68 -22.53 11.13 11.93
N LEU A 69 -23.85 10.97 11.72
CA LEU A 69 -24.81 12.03 12.06
C LEU A 69 -25.44 11.90 13.45
N GLU A 70 -25.54 10.70 14.05
CA GLU A 70 -26.35 10.52 15.29
C GLU A 70 -25.80 9.53 16.33
N THR A 71 -24.61 8.94 16.15
CA THR A 71 -24.07 7.91 17.07
C THR A 71 -22.67 8.30 17.56
N PRO A 72 -22.29 8.02 18.83
CA PRO A 72 -20.91 8.21 19.29
C PRO A 72 -19.91 7.56 18.33
N PRO A 73 -18.67 8.09 18.22
CA PRO A 73 -17.71 7.65 17.23
C PRO A 73 -17.54 6.14 17.34
N GLY A 74 -18.03 5.44 16.31
CA GLY A 74 -17.89 4.00 16.18
C GLY A 74 -16.41 3.60 16.08
N PRO A 75 -16.10 2.29 16.14
CA PRO A 75 -14.74 1.82 15.90
C PRO A 75 -14.23 2.38 14.55
N PRO A 76 -12.96 2.83 14.48
CA PRO A 76 -12.40 3.33 13.24
C PRO A 76 -12.48 2.23 12.17
N CYS A 77 -12.83 2.62 10.93
CA CYS A 77 -12.88 1.68 9.81
C CYS A 77 -11.53 0.96 9.62
N ASP A 78 -11.58 -0.23 9.04
CA ASP A 78 -10.43 -1.11 8.89
C ASP A 78 -9.28 -0.43 8.12
N ALA A 79 -9.60 0.37 7.10
CA ALA A 79 -8.61 1.14 6.34
C ALA A 79 -7.83 2.14 7.22
N THR A 80 -8.53 2.82 8.13
CA THR A 80 -7.91 3.78 9.06
C THR A 80 -7.08 3.04 10.12
N GLN A 81 -7.55 1.87 10.58
CA GLN A 81 -6.79 1.05 11.53
C GLN A 81 -5.51 0.50 10.93
N LEU A 82 -5.56 0.02 9.68
CA LEU A 82 -4.39 -0.49 8.97
C LEU A 82 -3.31 0.57 8.84
N LEU A 83 -3.68 1.78 8.40
CA LEU A 83 -2.74 2.87 8.18
C LEU A 83 -2.48 3.73 9.43
N ARG A 84 -3.01 3.36 10.61
CA ARG A 84 -2.85 4.17 11.84
C ARG A 84 -1.39 4.37 12.24
N CYS A 85 -0.56 3.35 12.00
CA CYS A 85 0.86 3.35 12.35
C CYS A 85 1.73 3.97 11.25
N VAL A 86 1.13 4.38 10.12
CA VAL A 86 1.84 4.98 8.99
C VAL A 86 1.78 6.49 9.11
N SER A 87 2.95 7.15 9.09
CA SER A 87 3.00 8.61 9.11
C SER A 87 2.33 9.22 7.86
N LYS A 88 1.67 10.37 8.04
CA LYS A 88 1.06 11.13 6.93
C LYS A 88 2.08 11.70 5.95
N SER A 89 3.35 11.81 6.37
CA SER A 89 4.45 12.17 5.48
C SER A 89 4.86 11.03 4.53
N CYS A 90 4.39 9.79 4.77
CA CYS A 90 4.73 8.65 3.94
C CYS A 90 3.98 8.68 2.60
N PHE A 91 4.63 8.14 1.58
CA PHE A 91 4.00 7.85 0.30
C PHE A 91 3.30 6.49 0.35
N LEU A 92 2.08 6.41 -0.15
CA LEU A 92 1.45 5.15 -0.53
C LEU A 92 1.77 4.89 -2.00
N LEU A 93 2.36 3.74 -2.29
CA LEU A 93 2.64 3.28 -3.64
C LEU A 93 1.65 2.18 -4.00
N ASP A 94 0.66 2.53 -4.80
CA ASP A 94 -0.32 1.60 -5.35
C ASP A 94 0.25 0.93 -6.60
N ILE A 95 0.27 -0.40 -6.62
CA ILE A 95 0.74 -1.18 -7.78
C ILE A 95 -0.47 -1.84 -8.42
N GLU A 96 -0.82 -1.34 -9.59
CA GLU A 96 -2.05 -1.72 -10.29
C GLU A 96 -1.75 -2.53 -11.55
N VAL A 97 -2.46 -3.65 -11.66
CA VAL A 97 -2.44 -4.57 -12.81
C VAL A 97 -3.62 -4.30 -13.73
N SER A 98 -4.67 -3.67 -13.19
CA SER A 98 -5.91 -3.34 -13.89
C SER A 98 -5.89 -1.89 -14.35
N PRO A 99 -6.53 -1.56 -15.49
CA PRO A 99 -6.73 -0.17 -15.92
C PRO A 99 -7.67 0.61 -15.01
N ILE A 100 -8.44 -0.07 -14.14
CA ILE A 100 -9.30 0.56 -13.15
C ILE A 100 -8.60 0.44 -11.79
N PRO A 101 -8.06 1.55 -11.24
CA PRO A 101 -7.37 1.51 -9.96
C PRO A 101 -8.35 1.25 -8.82
N GLY A 102 -8.17 0.14 -8.11
CA GLY A 102 -9.04 -0.30 -7.03
C GLY A 102 -8.62 0.23 -5.67
N LEU A 103 -7.39 0.72 -5.52
CA LEU A 103 -6.82 1.08 -4.21
C LEU A 103 -6.45 2.57 -4.08
N THR A 104 -6.56 3.35 -5.15
CA THR A 104 -6.28 4.80 -5.14
C THR A 104 -7.06 5.59 -4.09
N TRP A 105 -8.27 5.16 -3.74
CA TRP A 105 -9.08 5.81 -2.72
C TRP A 105 -8.43 5.82 -1.33
N LEU A 106 -7.56 4.83 -1.01
CA LEU A 106 -6.89 4.73 0.28
C LEU A 106 -6.00 5.95 0.57
N GLY A 107 -5.29 6.45 -0.45
CA GLY A 107 -4.46 7.65 -0.32
C GLY A 107 -5.28 8.88 0.03
N SER A 108 -6.41 9.08 -0.66
CA SER A 108 -7.31 10.21 -0.43
C SER A 108 -7.96 10.15 0.95
N VAL A 109 -8.56 9.00 1.27
CA VAL A 109 -9.32 8.81 2.52
C VAL A 109 -8.42 8.88 3.75
N CYS A 110 -7.22 8.29 3.67
CA CYS A 110 -6.30 8.28 4.79
C CYS A 110 -5.34 9.49 4.77
N GLY A 111 -5.44 10.41 3.81
CA GLY A 111 -4.64 11.63 3.76
C GLY A 111 -3.15 11.41 3.52
N HIS A 112 -2.79 10.39 2.74
CA HIS A 112 -1.41 10.11 2.34
C HIS A 112 -1.13 10.53 0.89
N LYS A 113 0.11 10.91 0.59
CA LYS A 113 0.53 11.16 -0.80
C LYS A 113 0.52 9.83 -1.56
N LEU A 114 -0.37 9.68 -2.55
CA LEU A 114 -0.45 8.48 -3.37
C LEU A 114 0.41 8.61 -4.63
N ARG A 115 1.05 7.50 -5.01
CA ARG A 115 1.67 7.26 -6.32
C ARG A 115 1.16 5.93 -6.86
N VAL A 116 0.85 5.90 -8.15
CA VAL A 116 0.37 4.69 -8.82
C VAL A 116 1.45 4.22 -9.78
N VAL A 117 1.74 2.92 -9.76
CA VAL A 117 2.57 2.23 -10.75
C VAL A 117 1.67 1.29 -11.51
N GLU A 118 1.42 1.64 -12.77
CA GLU A 118 0.69 0.80 -13.70
C GLU A 118 1.65 -0.24 -14.27
N LEU A 119 1.45 -1.51 -13.91
CA LEU A 119 2.20 -2.63 -14.45
C LEU A 119 1.77 -2.99 -15.88
N GLY A 120 0.58 -2.54 -16.29
CA GLY A 120 -0.08 -2.98 -17.51
C GLY A 120 -0.40 -4.48 -17.45
N THR A 121 -0.29 -5.15 -18.60
CA THR A 121 -0.50 -6.61 -18.66
C THR A 121 0.57 -7.34 -17.86
N VAL A 122 0.15 -8.22 -16.94
CA VAL A 122 1.06 -9.12 -16.23
C VAL A 122 1.88 -9.92 -17.23
N ALA A 123 3.20 -9.88 -17.06
CA ALA A 123 4.10 -10.68 -17.87
C ALA A 123 3.84 -12.18 -17.69
N SER A 124 3.87 -12.95 -18.78
CA SER A 124 3.60 -14.40 -18.74
C SER A 124 4.84 -15.25 -18.42
N SER A 125 6.03 -14.64 -18.33
CA SER A 125 7.29 -15.33 -18.03
C SER A 125 8.00 -14.72 -16.83
N ASN A 126 8.71 -15.55 -16.06
CA ASN A 126 9.43 -15.08 -14.86
C ASN A 126 10.44 -13.98 -15.18
N ALA A 127 11.16 -14.08 -16.30
CA ALA A 127 12.15 -13.06 -16.69
C ALA A 127 11.51 -11.68 -16.96
N ALA A 128 10.31 -11.65 -17.54
CA ALA A 128 9.58 -10.40 -17.76
C ALA A 128 8.89 -9.90 -16.47
N MET A 129 8.46 -10.80 -15.57
CA MET A 129 8.03 -10.43 -14.23
C MET A 129 9.20 -9.86 -13.39
N ASP A 130 10.41 -10.37 -13.54
CA ASP A 130 11.61 -9.83 -12.87
C ASP A 130 11.88 -8.39 -13.33
N GLN A 131 11.68 -8.08 -14.62
CA GLN A 131 11.77 -6.70 -15.12
C GLN A 131 10.67 -5.79 -14.52
N GLN A 132 9.46 -6.31 -14.36
CA GLN A 132 8.37 -5.60 -13.69
C GLN A 132 8.70 -5.32 -12.21
N VAL A 133 9.27 -6.30 -11.50
CA VAL A 133 9.75 -6.13 -10.12
C VAL A 133 10.84 -5.05 -10.05
N GLU A 134 11.85 -5.07 -10.92
CA GLU A 134 12.89 -4.05 -10.92
C GLU A 134 12.37 -2.64 -11.24
N ALA A 135 11.39 -2.52 -12.13
CA ALA A 135 10.74 -1.23 -12.40
C ALA A 135 10.05 -0.69 -11.13
N ILE A 136 9.32 -1.53 -10.41
CA ILE A 136 8.69 -1.18 -9.14
C ILE A 136 9.75 -0.77 -8.11
N LEU A 137 10.82 -1.57 -7.94
CA LEU A 137 11.90 -1.29 -7.00
C LEU A 137 12.60 0.05 -7.30
N SER A 138 12.78 0.39 -8.59
CA SER A 138 13.32 1.69 -9.01
C SER A 138 12.46 2.86 -8.54
N VAL A 139 11.12 2.74 -8.67
CA VAL A 139 10.18 3.75 -8.16
C VAL A 139 10.25 3.85 -6.64
N ILE A 140 10.26 2.71 -5.93
CA ILE A 140 10.37 2.69 -4.46
C ILE A 140 11.65 3.37 -4.01
N ARG A 141 12.81 3.07 -4.62
CA ARG A 141 14.10 3.72 -4.30
C ARG A 141 14.02 5.23 -4.50
N THR A 142 13.39 5.68 -5.58
CA THR A 142 13.24 7.11 -5.88
C THR A 142 12.35 7.80 -4.84
N LEU A 143 11.24 7.17 -4.45
CA LEU A 143 10.35 7.70 -3.41
C LEU A 143 11.01 7.72 -2.04
N ALA A 144 11.67 6.63 -1.64
CA ALA A 144 12.41 6.57 -0.38
C ALA A 144 13.50 7.65 -0.32
N LYS A 145 14.27 7.84 -1.40
CA LYS A 145 15.25 8.92 -1.51
C LYS A 145 14.59 10.30 -1.41
N SER A 146 13.42 10.49 -2.00
CA SER A 146 12.68 11.75 -1.92
C SER A 146 12.24 12.06 -0.49
N VAL A 147 11.75 11.06 0.25
CA VAL A 147 11.40 11.20 1.68
C VAL A 147 12.63 11.56 2.52
N LEU A 148 13.75 10.87 2.31
CA LEU A 148 14.99 11.18 3.01
C LEU A 148 15.47 12.60 2.72
N HIS A 149 15.34 13.06 1.47
CA HIS A 149 15.70 14.42 1.10
C HIS A 149 14.79 15.45 1.76
N GLU A 150 13.47 15.25 1.74
CA GLU A 150 12.50 16.09 2.48
C GLU A 150 12.81 16.13 3.99
N ARG A 151 13.31 15.03 4.57
CA ARG A 151 13.71 14.95 5.99
C ARG A 151 15.07 15.56 6.31
N CYS A 152 16.00 15.65 5.34
CA CYS A 152 17.34 16.20 5.54
C CYS A 152 17.45 17.69 5.21
N VAL A 153 16.50 18.24 4.44
CA VAL A 153 16.37 19.69 4.23
C VAL A 153 15.60 20.25 5.43
N ILE A 154 16.31 20.38 6.56
CA ILE A 154 15.90 21.13 7.74
C ILE A 154 16.79 22.36 7.86
#